data_AF-A0A9P4I1D4-F1
#
_entry.id   AF-A0A9P4I1D4-F1
#
_cell.length_a   1.000
_cell.length_b   1.000
_cell.length_c   1.000
_cell.angle_alpha   90.00
_cell.angle_beta   90.00
_cell.angle_gamma   90.00
#
_symmetry.space_group_name_H-M   'P 1'
#
loop_
_entity.id
_entity.type
_entity.pdbx_description
1 polymer ?
#
loop_
_entity_poly.entity_id
_entity_poly.type
_entity_poly.pdbx_seq_one_letter_code
_entity_poly.pdbx_strand_id
1 'polypeptide(L)'
;LLPLHEGPRLVLYAQTHHSRAGEPYSLLPLLANSTGVTHVILAAIHLNEGPGNITLNDDPPDAEKFNTLWGEARWLQGAGVKVMGMLGGAAKGSYWRLSGSAEEFEAYYLPLKALIQRHSLDGLDLDIEEEITLGTAVRLLQRLRADFGPSFLLTMAPTATALLPNPSLPPVSFLPPTLPIGAAPFTLPQSLPHLSGFSHFALEAGYPGLVDWYNAQFYNGWGDATSTMWYDSMVGAGWNPRRIVMGVLTNQANGGSGFVPPELLSDTVRVLRARHPGFGGVMGWEYFNGGVDGNDAAVACSSERPWEWVKLLGNVIRKRIAEGEADAGRGVERPPQRVGGLPAPAVPWPGEDVEKLVVLGFGRQQAVAALNATDGNVEVAAGLLFE
;
A
#
# COMPACT_ATOMS: atom_id res chain seq x y z
N LEU A 1 2.55 24.30 -5.17
CA LEU A 1 2.69 22.88 -5.57
C LEU A 1 1.94 22.66 -6.87
N LEU A 2 2.17 21.54 -7.58
CA LEU A 2 1.44 21.15 -8.78
C LEU A 2 -0.07 21.05 -8.48
N PRO A 3 -0.95 21.37 -9.46
CA PRO A 3 -2.38 21.10 -9.35
C PRO A 3 -2.66 19.64 -8.95
N LEU A 4 -3.68 19.38 -8.14
CA LEU A 4 -3.95 18.04 -7.57
C LEU A 4 -4.12 16.94 -8.62
N HIS A 5 -4.64 17.27 -9.80
CA HIS A 5 -4.86 16.36 -10.91
C HIS A 5 -3.62 16.17 -11.81
N GLU A 6 -2.52 16.88 -11.54
CA GLU A 6 -1.26 16.78 -12.27
C GLU A 6 -0.16 16.16 -11.40
N GLY A 7 0.79 15.49 -12.05
CA GLY A 7 1.99 14.96 -11.40
C GLY A 7 1.77 13.72 -10.53
N PRO A 8 2.83 13.26 -9.83
CA PRO A 8 2.78 12.03 -9.04
C PRO A 8 1.89 12.15 -7.80
N ARG A 9 1.21 11.06 -7.43
CA ARG A 9 0.30 11.05 -6.27
C ARG A 9 1.08 11.20 -4.96
N LEU A 10 0.45 11.86 -4.00
CA LEU A 10 0.79 11.77 -2.59
C LEU A 10 -0.45 11.24 -1.87
N VAL A 11 -0.37 9.97 -1.47
CA VAL A 11 -1.46 9.21 -0.86
C VAL A 11 -1.16 9.06 0.64
N LEU A 12 -2.18 9.16 1.48
CA LEU A 12 -2.01 9.04 2.92
C LEU A 12 -3.08 8.12 3.50
N TYR A 13 -2.67 7.06 4.17
CA TYR A 13 -3.59 6.21 4.92
C TYR A 13 -3.87 6.84 6.28
N ALA A 14 -5.12 6.76 6.71
CA ALA A 14 -5.56 7.13 8.04
C ALA A 14 -6.36 5.96 8.62
N GLN A 15 -5.72 5.16 9.47
CA GLN A 15 -6.32 4.02 10.16
C GLN A 15 -6.60 4.35 11.62
N THR A 16 -5.62 4.91 12.31
CA THR A 16 -5.77 5.38 13.69
C THR A 16 -6.55 6.69 13.70
N HIS A 17 -7.87 6.58 13.91
CA HIS A 17 -8.78 7.73 13.87
C HIS A 17 -8.88 8.50 15.18
N HIS A 18 -8.58 7.86 16.31
CA HIS A 18 -8.73 8.44 17.65
C HIS A 18 -7.51 8.11 18.50
N SER A 19 -7.17 9.00 19.42
CA SER A 19 -6.19 8.74 20.47
C SER A 19 -6.73 7.73 21.48
N ARG A 20 -5.85 7.21 22.35
CA ARG A 20 -6.26 6.33 23.46
C ARG A 20 -7.23 7.01 24.44
N ALA A 21 -7.26 8.34 24.49
CA ALA A 21 -8.19 9.11 25.31
C ALA A 21 -9.56 9.32 24.63
N GLY A 22 -9.72 8.88 23.37
CA GLY A 22 -10.97 9.04 22.61
C GLY A 22 -11.05 10.33 21.79
N GLU A 23 -9.99 11.13 21.75
CA GLU A 23 -9.95 12.37 20.95
C GLU A 23 -9.71 12.05 19.46
N PRO A 24 -10.47 12.64 18.52
CA PRO A 24 -10.28 12.39 17.09
C PRO A 24 -9.00 13.03 16.55
N TYR A 25 -8.28 12.31 15.68
CA TYR A 25 -7.17 12.88 14.91
C TYR A 25 -7.69 13.61 13.67
N SER A 26 -7.62 14.94 13.69
CA SER A 26 -8.11 15.78 12.58
C SER A 26 -7.25 15.67 11.32
N LEU A 27 -7.91 15.54 10.17
CA LEU A 27 -7.35 15.54 8.83
C LEU A 27 -7.22 16.96 8.25
N LEU A 28 -7.90 17.97 8.81
CA LEU A 28 -7.87 19.35 8.32
C LEU A 28 -6.47 20.00 8.26
N PRO A 29 -5.50 19.66 9.13
CA PRO A 29 -4.13 20.16 8.99
C PRO A 29 -3.49 19.85 7.63
N LEU A 30 -3.94 18.81 6.93
CA LEU A 30 -3.50 18.48 5.56
C LEU A 30 -3.83 19.61 4.56
N LEU A 31 -4.98 20.28 4.74
CA LEU A 31 -5.42 21.41 3.93
C LEU A 31 -4.74 22.71 4.39
N ALA A 32 -4.73 22.95 5.70
CA ALA A 32 -4.22 24.19 6.29
C ALA A 32 -2.73 24.44 6.00
N ASN A 33 -1.95 23.37 5.77
CA ASN A 33 -0.49 23.45 5.66
C ASN A 33 0.08 23.29 4.25
N SER A 34 -0.77 23.34 3.21
CA SER A 34 -0.35 23.20 1.80
C SER A 34 0.51 21.96 1.57
N THR A 35 0.06 20.82 2.09
CA THR A 35 0.84 19.56 2.05
C THR A 35 0.98 18.98 0.64
N GLY A 36 0.06 19.29 -0.26
CA GLY A 36 0.03 18.71 -1.60
C GLY A 36 -0.48 17.26 -1.64
N VAL A 37 -1.09 16.79 -0.54
CA VAL A 37 -1.81 15.51 -0.52
C VAL A 37 -2.84 15.47 -1.65
N THR A 38 -2.94 14.32 -2.30
CA THR A 38 -3.86 14.09 -3.43
C THR A 38 -4.97 13.13 -3.08
N HIS A 39 -4.66 12.14 -2.23
CA HIS A 39 -5.59 11.10 -1.81
C HIS A 39 -5.43 10.85 -0.31
N VAL A 40 -6.54 10.69 0.39
CA VAL A 40 -6.58 10.18 1.76
C VAL A 40 -7.41 8.89 1.74
N ILE A 41 -6.87 7.82 2.31
CA ILE A 41 -7.51 6.50 2.35
C ILE A 41 -7.87 6.20 3.80
N LEU A 42 -9.18 6.12 4.08
CA LEU A 42 -9.73 5.82 5.40
C LEU A 42 -9.71 4.31 5.62
N ALA A 43 -8.98 3.86 6.63
CA ALA A 43 -8.75 2.45 6.90
C ALA A 43 -9.17 2.09 8.35
N ALA A 44 -9.39 0.83 8.68
CA ALA A 44 -9.63 -0.28 7.78
C ALA A 44 -11.12 -0.64 7.85
N ILE A 45 -11.74 -0.83 6.68
CA ILE A 45 -13.10 -1.37 6.58
C ILE A 45 -12.98 -2.90 6.64
N HIS A 46 -13.71 -3.53 7.55
CA HIS A 46 -13.74 -4.98 7.69
C HIS A 46 -15.13 -5.54 7.41
N LEU A 47 -15.19 -6.63 6.64
CA LEU A 47 -16.40 -7.45 6.54
C LEU A 47 -16.29 -8.57 7.56
N ASN A 48 -17.11 -8.50 8.61
CA ASN A 48 -17.11 -9.45 9.72
C ASN A 48 -18.08 -10.60 9.44
N GLU A 49 -18.13 -11.57 10.37
CA GLU A 49 -19.12 -12.64 10.29
C GLU A 49 -20.54 -12.10 10.41
N GLY A 50 -21.42 -12.59 9.53
CA GLY A 50 -22.79 -12.10 9.40
C GLY A 50 -22.89 -11.00 8.33
N PRO A 51 -23.55 -11.25 7.18
CA PRO A 51 -23.77 -10.22 6.16
C PRO A 51 -24.33 -8.92 6.74
N GLY A 52 -23.71 -7.79 6.39
CA GLY A 52 -24.05 -6.46 6.93
C GLY A 52 -23.30 -6.05 8.19
N ASN A 53 -22.60 -6.97 8.85
CA ASN A 53 -21.69 -6.67 9.94
C ASN A 53 -20.39 -6.07 9.38
N ILE A 54 -20.40 -4.76 9.17
CA ILE A 54 -19.25 -3.99 8.70
C ILE A 54 -18.76 -3.10 9.83
N THR A 55 -17.45 -3.08 10.05
CA THR A 55 -16.80 -2.14 10.95
C THR A 55 -15.78 -1.28 10.22
N LEU A 56 -15.58 -0.06 10.71
CA LEU A 56 -14.39 0.75 10.47
C LEU A 56 -13.51 0.60 11.71
N ASN A 57 -12.41 -0.13 11.56
CA ASN A 57 -11.67 -0.73 12.67
C ASN A 57 -12.63 -1.57 13.55
N ASP A 58 -12.82 -1.20 14.80
CA ASP A 58 -13.60 -2.00 15.77
C ASP A 58 -15.08 -1.61 15.86
N ASP A 59 -15.48 -0.49 15.26
CA ASP A 59 -16.82 0.09 15.46
C ASP A 59 -17.62 0.18 14.15
N PRO A 60 -18.96 0.20 14.21
CA PRO A 60 -19.79 0.50 13.05
C PRO A 60 -19.38 1.83 12.39
N PRO A 61 -19.30 1.91 11.05
CA PRO A 61 -18.87 3.12 10.34
C PRO A 61 -19.73 4.36 10.63
N ASP A 62 -20.98 4.18 11.05
CA ASP A 62 -21.90 5.25 11.42
C ASP A 62 -21.97 5.53 12.94
N ALA A 63 -21.06 4.94 13.72
CA ALA A 63 -20.89 5.30 15.13
C ALA A 63 -20.56 6.79 15.29
N GLU A 64 -21.13 7.42 16.33
CA GLU A 64 -21.03 8.87 16.56
C GLU A 64 -19.58 9.39 16.62
N LYS A 65 -18.65 8.57 17.13
CA LYS A 65 -17.21 8.88 17.16
C LYS A 65 -16.64 9.24 15.78
N PHE A 66 -17.18 8.68 14.70
CA PHE A 66 -16.71 8.96 13.34
C PHE A 66 -17.37 10.19 12.70
N ASN A 67 -18.25 10.92 13.39
CA ASN A 67 -18.89 12.12 12.84
C ASN A 67 -17.86 13.18 12.41
N THR A 68 -16.82 13.40 13.22
CA THR A 68 -15.71 14.31 12.88
C THR A 68 -14.97 13.82 11.64
N LEU A 69 -14.60 12.53 11.62
CA LEU A 69 -13.90 11.91 10.48
C LEU A 69 -14.66 12.11 9.17
N TRP A 70 -15.95 11.75 9.14
CA TRP A 70 -16.78 11.89 7.94
C TRP A 70 -17.07 13.34 7.58
N GLY A 71 -17.14 14.24 8.57
CA GLY A 71 -17.24 15.68 8.36
C GLY A 71 -16.01 16.23 7.65
N GLU A 72 -14.82 15.89 8.12
CA GLU A 72 -13.55 16.36 7.57
C GLU A 72 -13.21 15.69 6.23
N ALA A 73 -13.61 14.44 6.01
CA ALA A 73 -13.54 13.78 4.71
C ALA A 73 -14.25 14.61 3.62
N ARG A 74 -15.45 15.15 3.91
CA ARG A 74 -16.17 16.02 2.97
C ARG A 74 -15.44 17.34 2.72
N TRP A 75 -14.75 17.89 3.73
CA TRP A 75 -13.91 19.09 3.53
C TRP A 75 -12.72 18.81 2.61
N LEU A 76 -12.05 17.67 2.77
CA LEU A 76 -10.99 17.22 1.86
C LEU A 76 -11.49 17.09 0.42
N GLN A 77 -12.64 16.42 0.22
CA GLN A 77 -13.27 16.28 -1.09
C GLN A 77 -13.64 17.63 -1.70
N GLY A 78 -14.20 18.55 -0.92
CA GLY A 78 -14.50 19.92 -1.35
C GLY A 78 -13.27 20.71 -1.76
N ALA A 79 -12.10 20.38 -1.22
CA ALA A 79 -10.80 20.93 -1.62
C ALA A 79 -10.15 20.20 -2.81
N GLY A 80 -10.81 19.18 -3.36
CA GLY A 80 -10.34 18.39 -4.51
C GLY A 80 -9.42 17.22 -4.15
N VAL A 81 -9.18 16.94 -2.87
CA VAL A 81 -8.48 15.72 -2.42
C VAL A 81 -9.44 14.54 -2.53
N LYS A 82 -8.97 13.43 -3.09
CA LYS A 82 -9.78 12.21 -3.20
C LYS A 82 -9.82 11.47 -1.87
N VAL A 83 -11.00 11.12 -1.40
CA VAL A 83 -11.17 10.34 -0.17
C VAL A 83 -11.70 8.95 -0.51
N MET A 84 -10.88 7.95 -0.22
CA MET A 84 -11.16 6.54 -0.51
C MET A 84 -11.32 5.76 0.80
N GLY A 85 -11.91 4.57 0.75
CA GLY A 85 -11.83 3.59 1.84
C GLY A 85 -10.77 2.52 1.55
N MET A 86 -10.23 1.89 2.59
CA MET A 86 -9.41 0.67 2.47
C MET A 86 -10.21 -0.52 2.99
N LEU A 87 -10.34 -1.58 2.21
CA LEU A 87 -10.98 -2.84 2.61
C LEU A 87 -9.90 -3.85 3.05
N GLY A 88 -10.14 -4.54 4.17
CA GLY A 88 -9.29 -5.64 4.64
C GLY A 88 -8.08 -5.19 5.44
N GLY A 89 -6.88 -5.43 4.92
CA GLY A 89 -5.60 -5.28 5.62
C GLY A 89 -5.26 -6.46 6.52
N ALA A 90 -4.36 -6.23 7.49
CA ALA A 90 -3.79 -7.27 8.35
C ALA A 90 -4.83 -8.10 9.12
N ALA A 91 -5.97 -7.49 9.50
CA ALA A 91 -7.09 -8.23 10.06
C ALA A 91 -7.80 -9.02 8.95
N LYS A 92 -7.37 -10.27 8.79
CA LYS A 92 -7.88 -11.19 7.77
C LYS A 92 -9.38 -11.37 7.92
N GLY A 93 -10.03 -11.57 6.78
CA GLY A 93 -11.38 -12.07 6.75
C GLY A 93 -12.35 -11.30 5.85
N SER A 94 -11.92 -10.23 5.21
CA SER A 94 -12.85 -9.50 4.34
C SER A 94 -13.04 -10.21 2.99
N TYR A 95 -11.99 -10.83 2.45
CA TYR A 95 -11.96 -11.36 1.09
C TYR A 95 -12.41 -12.81 0.97
N TRP A 96 -12.14 -13.69 1.95
CA TRP A 96 -12.73 -15.04 1.96
C TRP A 96 -14.27 -14.99 2.01
N ARG A 97 -14.86 -14.05 2.76
CA ARG A 97 -16.32 -13.79 2.78
C ARG A 97 -16.87 -13.36 1.41
N LEU A 98 -16.01 -12.77 0.59
CA LEU A 98 -16.32 -12.41 -0.80
C LEU A 98 -15.91 -13.50 -1.80
N SER A 99 -15.50 -14.70 -1.36
CA SER A 99 -15.09 -15.82 -2.23
C SER A 99 -16.16 -16.89 -2.45
N GLY A 100 -17.29 -16.79 -1.74
CA GLY A 100 -18.39 -17.76 -1.78
C GLY A 100 -19.23 -17.75 -3.07
N SER A 101 -20.44 -18.34 -2.99
CA SER A 101 -21.43 -18.36 -4.07
C SER A 101 -21.82 -16.95 -4.55
N ALA A 102 -22.61 -16.85 -5.61
CA ALA A 102 -23.14 -15.55 -6.04
C ALA A 102 -24.00 -14.91 -4.94
N GLU A 103 -24.85 -15.70 -4.28
CA GLU A 103 -25.73 -15.25 -3.19
C GLU A 103 -24.93 -14.79 -1.97
N GLU A 104 -23.91 -15.55 -1.57
CA GLU A 104 -23.03 -15.18 -0.45
C GLU A 104 -22.24 -13.91 -0.76
N PHE A 105 -21.71 -13.80 -1.99
CA PHE A 105 -21.02 -12.60 -2.44
C PHE A 105 -21.94 -11.38 -2.37
N GLU A 106 -23.18 -11.45 -2.90
CA GLU A 106 -24.14 -10.34 -2.84
C GLU A 106 -24.48 -9.95 -1.39
N ALA A 107 -24.65 -10.95 -0.52
CA ALA A 107 -24.99 -10.70 0.88
C ALA A 107 -23.92 -9.85 1.60
N TYR A 108 -22.63 -10.09 1.34
CA TYR A 108 -21.54 -9.29 1.89
C TYR A 108 -21.24 -8.02 1.11
N TYR A 109 -21.39 -8.05 -0.22
CA TYR A 109 -21.05 -6.92 -1.09
C TYR A 109 -22.08 -5.78 -1.02
N LEU A 110 -23.39 -6.07 -0.98
CA LEU A 110 -24.41 -5.02 -1.00
C LEU A 110 -24.32 -4.06 0.20
N PRO A 111 -24.05 -4.52 1.44
CA PRO A 111 -23.77 -3.62 2.57
C PRO A 111 -22.51 -2.77 2.36
N LEU A 112 -21.44 -3.34 1.79
CA LEU A 112 -20.22 -2.58 1.46
C LEU A 112 -20.53 -1.48 0.42
N LYS A 113 -21.30 -1.81 -0.62
CA LYS A 113 -21.78 -0.85 -1.62
C LYS A 113 -22.57 0.29 -0.95
N ALA A 114 -23.47 -0.04 -0.03
CA ALA A 114 -24.27 0.96 0.69
C ALA A 114 -23.40 1.89 1.54
N LEU A 115 -22.36 1.37 2.21
CA LEU A 115 -21.38 2.18 2.94
C LEU A 115 -20.66 3.17 2.01
N ILE A 116 -20.13 2.68 0.89
CA ILE A 116 -19.43 3.49 -0.11
C ILE A 116 -20.33 4.64 -0.59
N GLN A 117 -21.60 4.33 -0.90
CA GLN A 117 -22.59 5.33 -1.32
C GLN A 117 -22.93 6.34 -0.21
N ARG A 118 -23.17 5.85 1.01
CA ARG A 118 -23.54 6.69 2.16
C ARG A 118 -22.49 7.74 2.49
N HIS A 119 -21.22 7.37 2.40
CA HIS A 119 -20.10 8.26 2.70
C HIS A 119 -19.49 8.91 1.46
N SER A 120 -20.06 8.66 0.27
CA SER A 120 -19.64 9.25 -1.01
C SER A 120 -18.13 9.10 -1.26
N LEU A 121 -17.59 7.92 -0.97
CA LEU A 121 -16.16 7.65 -1.19
C LEU A 121 -15.83 7.76 -2.70
N ASP A 122 -14.70 8.37 -3.02
CA ASP A 122 -14.19 8.51 -4.38
C ASP A 122 -13.63 7.19 -4.94
N GLY A 123 -13.38 6.20 -4.08
CA GLY A 123 -12.77 4.94 -4.45
C GLY A 123 -12.63 3.96 -3.29
N LEU A 124 -12.13 2.77 -3.62
CA LEU A 124 -11.81 1.71 -2.67
C LEU A 124 -10.43 1.13 -2.98
N ASP A 125 -9.58 1.08 -1.96
CA ASP A 125 -8.32 0.36 -1.97
C ASP A 125 -8.55 -1.06 -1.43
N LEU A 126 -8.15 -2.06 -2.20
CA LEU A 126 -8.22 -3.47 -1.83
C LEU A 126 -6.87 -3.90 -1.26
N ASP A 127 -6.73 -3.79 0.06
CA ASP A 127 -5.55 -4.28 0.79
C ASP A 127 -5.72 -5.76 1.16
N ILE A 128 -5.29 -6.65 0.26
CA ILE A 128 -5.49 -8.11 0.37
C ILE A 128 -4.27 -8.76 1.03
N GLU A 129 -4.35 -8.94 2.34
CA GLU A 129 -3.33 -9.61 3.16
C GLU A 129 -3.74 -11.04 3.61
N GLU A 130 -4.58 -11.67 2.80
CA GLU A 130 -4.99 -13.07 2.93
C GLU A 130 -5.01 -13.77 1.57
N GLU A 131 -4.75 -15.09 1.55
CA GLU A 131 -4.69 -15.84 0.31
C GLU A 131 -6.09 -16.02 -0.29
N ILE A 132 -6.30 -15.44 -1.48
CA ILE A 132 -7.52 -15.63 -2.26
C ILE A 132 -7.20 -15.96 -3.71
N THR A 133 -8.22 -16.40 -4.45
CA THR A 133 -8.08 -16.64 -5.89
C THR A 133 -8.13 -15.34 -6.69
N LEU A 134 -7.51 -15.35 -7.88
CA LEU A 134 -7.63 -14.23 -8.84
C LEU A 134 -9.11 -13.97 -9.19
N GLY A 135 -9.92 -15.02 -9.30
CA GLY A 135 -11.34 -14.91 -9.59
C GLY A 135 -12.11 -14.12 -8.53
N THR A 136 -11.78 -14.30 -7.24
CA THR A 136 -12.34 -13.50 -6.14
C THR A 136 -12.03 -12.02 -6.32
N ALA A 137 -10.74 -11.67 -6.50
CA ALA A 137 -10.31 -10.28 -6.65
C ALA A 137 -10.95 -9.61 -7.88
N VAL A 138 -10.92 -10.30 -9.03
CA VAL A 138 -11.51 -9.83 -10.28
C VAL A 138 -13.02 -9.64 -10.16
N ARG A 139 -13.75 -10.58 -9.53
CA ARG A 139 -15.19 -10.46 -9.31
C ARG A 139 -15.54 -9.19 -8.55
N LEU A 140 -14.83 -8.91 -7.45
CA LEU A 140 -15.05 -7.71 -6.66
C LEU A 140 -14.74 -6.44 -7.45
N LEU A 141 -13.56 -6.38 -8.09
CA LEU A 141 -13.15 -5.22 -8.88
C LEU A 141 -14.11 -4.92 -10.04
N GLN A 142 -14.53 -5.95 -10.79
CA GLN A 142 -15.48 -5.79 -11.88
C GLN A 142 -16.84 -5.34 -11.37
N ARG A 143 -17.30 -5.88 -10.24
CA ARG A 143 -18.57 -5.49 -9.65
C ARG A 143 -18.55 -4.04 -9.18
N LEU A 144 -17.50 -3.61 -8.50
CA LEU A 144 -17.31 -2.21 -8.11
C LEU A 144 -17.27 -1.29 -9.34
N ARG A 145 -16.52 -1.66 -10.38
CA ARG A 145 -16.44 -0.90 -11.63
C ARG A 145 -17.81 -0.77 -12.31
N ALA A 146 -18.61 -1.83 -12.32
CA ALA A 146 -19.95 -1.83 -12.89
C ALA A 146 -20.92 -0.93 -12.10
N ASP A 147 -20.85 -0.95 -10.78
CA ASP A 147 -21.78 -0.21 -9.91
C ASP A 147 -21.43 1.28 -9.76
N PHE A 148 -20.14 1.63 -9.76
CA PHE A 148 -19.67 2.99 -9.49
C PHE A 148 -19.06 3.70 -10.71
N GLY A 149 -18.86 2.98 -11.82
CA GLY A 149 -18.39 3.54 -13.08
C GLY A 149 -16.88 3.80 -13.15
N PRO A 150 -16.40 4.37 -14.28
CA PRO A 150 -14.98 4.53 -14.56
C PRO A 150 -14.28 5.62 -13.72
N SER A 151 -15.04 6.52 -13.09
CA SER A 151 -14.48 7.58 -12.24
C SER A 151 -14.20 7.13 -10.80
N PHE A 152 -14.77 6.01 -10.37
CA PHE A 152 -14.52 5.44 -9.05
C PHE A 152 -13.14 4.78 -9.01
N LEU A 153 -12.29 5.20 -8.08
CA LEU A 153 -10.91 4.75 -8.04
C LEU A 153 -10.83 3.36 -7.41
N LEU A 154 -10.18 2.42 -8.09
CA LEU A 154 -9.93 1.07 -7.62
C LEU A 154 -8.44 0.84 -7.51
N THR A 155 -7.94 0.72 -6.29
CA THR A 155 -6.51 0.50 -6.05
C THR A 155 -6.30 -0.79 -5.27
N MET A 156 -5.05 -1.23 -5.20
CA MET A 156 -4.67 -2.38 -4.37
C MET A 156 -3.38 -2.05 -3.65
N ALA A 157 -3.13 -2.69 -2.51
CA ALA A 157 -1.93 -2.48 -1.71
C ALA A 157 -1.00 -3.72 -1.65
N PRO A 158 -0.49 -4.22 -2.79
CA PRO A 158 0.36 -5.41 -2.78
C PRO A 158 1.65 -5.18 -2.00
N THR A 159 2.17 -6.21 -1.36
CA THR A 159 3.58 -6.22 -0.94
C THR A 159 4.49 -5.98 -2.15
N ALA A 160 5.59 -5.23 -1.99
CA ALA A 160 6.47 -4.92 -3.13
C ALA A 160 7.01 -6.19 -3.84
N THR A 161 7.28 -7.27 -3.10
CA THR A 161 7.62 -8.58 -3.66
C THR A 161 6.58 -9.14 -4.65
N ALA A 162 5.29 -8.84 -4.49
CA ALA A 162 4.23 -9.33 -5.39
C ALA A 162 4.37 -8.77 -6.81
N LEU A 163 5.07 -7.64 -6.96
CA LEU A 163 5.31 -6.97 -8.24
C LEU A 163 6.69 -7.29 -8.84
N LEU A 164 7.47 -8.14 -8.18
CA LEU A 164 8.81 -8.51 -8.64
C LEU A 164 8.86 -9.97 -9.09
N PRO A 165 9.45 -10.27 -10.25
CA PRO A 165 9.59 -11.64 -10.72
C PRO A 165 10.55 -12.42 -9.82
N ASN A 166 10.24 -13.70 -9.61
CA ASN A 166 11.15 -14.65 -9.00
C ASN A 166 11.98 -15.33 -10.11
N PRO A 167 13.26 -14.96 -10.29
CA PRO A 167 14.09 -15.50 -11.38
C PRO A 167 14.40 -16.99 -11.21
N SER A 168 14.18 -17.56 -10.02
CA SER A 168 14.40 -18.97 -9.73
C SER A 168 13.23 -19.86 -10.14
N LEU A 169 12.09 -19.28 -10.54
CA LEU A 169 10.90 -20.01 -10.95
C LEU A 169 10.65 -19.85 -12.45
N PRO A 170 10.21 -20.91 -13.16
CA PRO A 170 9.84 -20.79 -14.55
C PRO A 170 8.58 -19.91 -14.72
N PRO A 171 8.44 -19.19 -15.84
CA PRO A 171 7.19 -18.51 -16.17
C PRO A 171 6.00 -19.47 -16.24
N VAL A 172 4.80 -18.93 -16.01
CA VAL A 172 3.53 -19.67 -16.08
C VAL A 172 2.70 -19.20 -17.26
N SER A 173 1.96 -20.15 -17.83
CA SER A 173 0.98 -19.88 -18.88
C SER A 173 -0.35 -19.43 -18.25
N PHE A 174 -0.90 -18.31 -18.69
CA PHE A 174 -2.15 -17.75 -18.18
C PHE A 174 -3.07 -17.34 -19.32
N LEU A 175 -4.31 -17.85 -19.29
CA LEU A 175 -5.36 -17.44 -20.24
C LEU A 175 -6.54 -16.87 -19.45
N PRO A 176 -6.81 -15.55 -19.52
CA PRO A 176 -7.98 -14.96 -18.89
C PRO A 176 -9.27 -15.57 -19.46
N PRO A 177 -10.29 -15.84 -18.63
CA PRO A 177 -11.58 -16.31 -19.09
C PRO A 177 -12.30 -15.34 -20.05
N THR A 178 -11.89 -14.07 -20.07
CA THR A 178 -12.47 -13.01 -20.90
C THR A 178 -11.97 -13.02 -22.34
N LEU A 179 -10.88 -13.75 -22.65
CA LEU A 179 -10.34 -13.77 -24.01
C LEU A 179 -11.16 -14.67 -24.95
N PRO A 180 -11.21 -14.34 -26.26
CA PRO A 180 -11.86 -15.19 -27.25
C PRO A 180 -11.31 -16.62 -27.29
N ILE A 181 -12.17 -17.57 -27.65
CA ILE A 181 -11.76 -18.96 -27.92
C ILE A 181 -10.67 -18.94 -28.99
N GLY A 182 -9.53 -19.59 -28.71
CA GLY A 182 -8.37 -19.66 -29.61
C GLY A 182 -7.33 -18.56 -29.40
N ALA A 183 -7.52 -17.64 -28.46
CA ALA A 183 -6.46 -16.71 -28.06
C ALA A 183 -5.26 -17.46 -27.45
N ALA A 184 -4.05 -16.99 -27.77
CA ALA A 184 -2.83 -17.52 -27.17
C ALA A 184 -2.75 -17.10 -25.68
N PRO A 185 -2.28 -17.98 -24.79
CA PRO A 185 -2.08 -17.63 -23.39
C PRO A 185 -0.91 -16.65 -23.25
N PHE A 186 -0.97 -15.82 -22.21
CA PHE A 186 0.16 -15.03 -21.75
C PHE A 186 1.21 -15.94 -21.11
N THR A 187 2.49 -15.60 -21.32
CA THR A 187 3.60 -16.17 -20.55
C THR A 187 4.01 -15.13 -19.50
N LEU A 188 3.74 -15.41 -18.24
CA LEU A 188 3.92 -14.45 -17.14
C LEU A 188 4.96 -14.94 -16.14
N PRO A 189 5.77 -14.05 -15.56
CA PRO A 189 6.63 -14.43 -14.46
C PRO A 189 5.80 -14.84 -13.23
N GLN A 190 6.36 -15.73 -12.42
CA GLN A 190 5.90 -15.91 -11.05
C GLN A 190 6.56 -14.85 -10.18
N SER A 191 5.82 -14.26 -9.25
CA SER A 191 6.35 -13.25 -8.34
C SER A 191 7.20 -13.85 -7.23
N LEU A 192 7.96 -13.01 -6.52
CA LEU A 192 8.47 -13.35 -5.19
C LEU A 192 7.29 -13.60 -4.22
N PRO A 193 7.53 -14.27 -3.06
CA PRO A 193 6.49 -14.52 -2.05
C PRO A 193 5.74 -13.24 -1.64
N HIS A 194 4.44 -13.34 -1.41
CA HIS A 194 3.55 -12.23 -1.04
C HIS A 194 2.31 -12.73 -0.28
N LEU A 195 1.42 -11.82 0.12
CA LEU A 195 0.30 -12.12 1.03
C LEU A 195 -1.01 -12.53 0.33
N SER A 196 -1.26 -12.07 -0.91
CA SER A 196 -2.61 -12.11 -1.50
C SER A 196 -3.03 -13.42 -2.19
N GLY A 197 -2.16 -14.42 -2.30
CA GLY A 197 -2.45 -15.72 -2.94
C GLY A 197 -2.56 -15.74 -4.47
N PHE A 198 -2.99 -14.66 -5.13
CA PHE A 198 -3.09 -14.58 -6.60
C PHE A 198 -1.94 -13.79 -7.25
N SER A 199 -1.71 -14.05 -8.55
CA SER A 199 -0.69 -13.32 -9.33
C SER A 199 -1.16 -11.94 -9.76
N HIS A 200 -0.45 -10.91 -9.29
CA HIS A 200 -0.66 -9.52 -9.72
C HIS A 200 -0.29 -9.31 -11.19
N PHE A 201 0.71 -10.04 -11.71
CA PHE A 201 1.03 -10.05 -13.15
C PHE A 201 -0.15 -10.57 -13.98
N ALA A 202 -0.84 -11.61 -13.52
CA ALA A 202 -2.02 -12.14 -14.20
C ALA A 202 -3.20 -11.16 -14.15
N LEU A 203 -3.40 -10.47 -13.03
CA LEU A 203 -4.40 -9.41 -12.92
C LEU A 203 -4.14 -8.28 -13.92
N GLU A 204 -2.93 -7.73 -13.95
CA GLU A 204 -2.57 -6.61 -14.82
C GLU A 204 -2.62 -6.99 -16.31
N ALA A 205 -2.15 -8.19 -16.66
CA ALA A 205 -2.16 -8.66 -18.06
C ALA A 205 -3.56 -9.04 -18.55
N GLY A 206 -4.37 -9.68 -17.70
CA GLY A 206 -5.68 -10.20 -18.08
C GLY A 206 -6.83 -9.21 -18.00
N TYR A 207 -6.70 -8.18 -17.16
CA TYR A 207 -7.75 -7.21 -16.87
C TYR A 207 -7.22 -5.78 -16.90
N PRO A 208 -6.68 -5.33 -18.04
CA PRO A 208 -6.04 -4.03 -18.14
C PRO A 208 -7.01 -2.89 -17.81
N GLY A 209 -6.56 -1.96 -16.97
CA GLY A 209 -7.35 -0.80 -16.55
C GLY A 209 -8.41 -1.09 -15.49
N LEU A 210 -8.48 -2.32 -14.97
CA LEU A 210 -9.42 -2.64 -13.90
C LEU A 210 -9.00 -2.00 -12.56
N VAL A 211 -7.70 -2.06 -12.26
CA VAL A 211 -7.04 -1.35 -11.16
C VAL A 211 -6.49 -0.02 -11.70
N ASP A 212 -6.56 1.07 -10.95
CA ASP A 212 -6.06 2.40 -11.33
C ASP A 212 -4.56 2.56 -11.02
N TRP A 213 -4.11 2.07 -9.86
CA TRP A 213 -2.69 1.90 -9.49
C TRP A 213 -2.52 0.95 -8.30
N TYR A 214 -1.27 0.60 -8.01
CA TYR A 214 -0.84 -0.23 -6.90
C TYR A 214 -0.10 0.60 -5.86
N ASN A 215 -0.61 0.62 -4.63
CA ASN A 215 0.03 1.12 -3.44
C ASN A 215 1.02 0.04 -2.94
N ALA A 216 2.18 -0.09 -3.60
CA ALA A 216 3.11 -1.19 -3.34
C ALA A 216 3.87 -1.00 -2.02
N GLN A 217 3.85 -1.97 -1.10
CA GLN A 217 4.41 -1.82 0.24
C GLN A 217 5.93 -2.12 0.29
N PHE A 218 6.78 -1.11 0.48
CA PHE A 218 8.26 -1.23 0.58
C PHE A 218 8.74 -1.28 2.04
N TYR A 219 8.06 -2.05 2.88
CA TYR A 219 8.35 -2.18 4.31
C TYR A 219 8.00 -3.58 4.82
N ASN A 220 8.16 -3.82 6.13
CA ASN A 220 7.89 -5.11 6.80
C ASN A 220 8.65 -6.30 6.20
N GLY A 221 9.82 -6.06 5.58
CA GLY A 221 10.62 -7.09 4.91
C GLY A 221 10.18 -7.43 3.49
N TRP A 222 9.15 -6.75 2.97
CA TRP A 222 8.59 -6.99 1.63
C TRP A 222 9.15 -6.10 0.54
N GLY A 223 9.95 -5.10 0.90
CA GLY A 223 10.65 -4.24 -0.03
C GLY A 223 11.53 -3.23 0.67
N ASP A 224 12.27 -2.45 -0.13
CA ASP A 224 13.24 -1.47 0.37
C ASP A 224 13.12 -0.15 -0.40
N ALA A 225 12.81 0.92 0.33
CA ALA A 225 12.73 2.28 -0.19
C ALA A 225 13.98 3.14 0.11
N THR A 226 15.06 2.56 0.65
CA THR A 226 16.32 3.28 0.90
C THR A 226 17.10 3.58 -0.39
N SER A 227 16.78 2.89 -1.49
CA SER A 227 17.39 3.06 -2.80
C SER A 227 16.36 2.94 -3.93
N THR A 228 16.76 3.22 -5.17
CA THR A 228 15.87 3.09 -6.33
C THR A 228 15.73 1.65 -6.84
N MET A 229 16.58 0.71 -6.40
CA MET A 229 16.79 -0.59 -7.06
C MET A 229 15.51 -1.44 -7.16
N TRP A 230 14.72 -1.47 -6.09
CA TRP A 230 13.48 -2.23 -6.05
C TRP A 230 12.44 -1.67 -7.02
N TYR A 231 12.25 -0.35 -7.01
CA TYR A 231 11.34 0.33 -7.94
C TYR A 231 11.82 0.18 -9.40
N ASP A 232 13.11 0.40 -9.66
CA ASP A 232 13.75 0.22 -10.97
C ASP A 232 13.53 -1.21 -11.50
N SER A 233 13.60 -2.21 -10.61
CA SER A 233 13.38 -3.62 -10.97
C SER A 233 11.92 -3.95 -11.26
N MET A 234 10.95 -3.31 -10.59
CA MET A 234 9.53 -3.42 -10.96
C MET A 234 9.30 -2.83 -12.36
N VAL A 235 9.84 -1.64 -12.64
CA VAL A 235 9.74 -1.04 -13.97
C VAL A 235 10.40 -1.92 -15.03
N GLY A 236 11.59 -2.47 -14.73
CA GLY A 236 12.29 -3.43 -15.58
C GLY A 236 11.52 -4.74 -15.81
N ALA A 237 10.64 -5.13 -14.89
CA ALA A 237 9.74 -6.27 -15.03
C ALA A 237 8.48 -5.96 -15.86
N GLY A 238 8.35 -4.75 -16.40
CA GLY A 238 7.28 -4.34 -17.31
C GLY A 238 6.15 -3.54 -16.67
N TRP A 239 6.25 -3.21 -15.37
CA TRP A 239 5.24 -2.38 -14.72
C TRP A 239 5.35 -0.92 -15.16
N ASN A 240 4.22 -0.30 -15.49
CA ASN A 240 4.17 1.11 -15.83
C ASN A 240 4.42 1.96 -14.56
N PRO A 241 5.43 2.86 -14.52
CA PRO A 241 5.71 3.70 -13.36
C PRO A 241 4.49 4.49 -12.85
N ARG A 242 3.57 4.88 -13.75
CA ARG A 242 2.34 5.62 -13.39
C ARG A 242 1.39 4.85 -12.48
N ARG A 243 1.55 3.53 -12.46
CA ARG A 243 0.72 2.58 -11.74
C ARG A 243 1.40 2.03 -10.50
N ILE A 244 2.64 2.42 -10.21
CA ILE A 244 3.33 2.05 -8.97
C ILE A 244 3.46 3.28 -8.08
N VAL A 245 2.74 3.27 -6.97
CA VAL A 245 2.92 4.20 -5.85
C VAL A 245 3.82 3.51 -4.82
N MET A 246 4.93 4.16 -4.45
CA MET A 246 5.90 3.61 -3.50
C MET A 246 5.40 3.79 -2.07
N GLY A 247 5.12 2.69 -1.39
CA GLY A 247 4.61 2.66 -0.03
C GLY A 247 5.68 2.61 1.03
N VAL A 248 5.59 3.52 1.99
CA VAL A 248 6.55 3.66 3.06
C VAL A 248 5.88 3.85 4.40
N LEU A 249 6.58 3.48 5.47
CA LEU A 249 6.19 3.82 6.83
C LEU A 249 6.45 5.32 7.08
N THR A 250 5.47 6.01 7.64
CA THR A 250 5.60 7.43 8.04
C THR A 250 6.30 7.58 9.39
N ASN A 251 6.32 6.52 10.20
CA ASN A 251 6.94 6.41 11.51
C ASN A 251 7.42 4.96 11.69
N GLN A 252 8.54 4.74 12.40
CA GLN A 252 9.05 3.38 12.63
C GLN A 252 8.05 2.47 13.36
N ALA A 253 7.18 3.04 14.20
CA ALA A 253 6.21 2.28 14.98
C ALA A 253 5.02 1.78 14.16
N ASN A 254 4.88 2.20 12.89
CA ASN A 254 3.73 1.83 12.04
C ASN A 254 3.90 0.49 11.32
N GLY A 255 5.06 -0.15 11.47
CA GLY A 255 5.34 -1.47 10.93
C GLY A 255 6.45 -2.16 11.71
N GLY A 256 6.69 -3.44 11.43
CA GLY A 256 7.75 -4.20 12.10
C GLY A 256 9.15 -3.91 11.57
N SER A 257 9.30 -3.41 10.34
CA SER A 257 10.61 -3.08 9.76
C SER A 257 10.51 -2.22 8.49
N GLY A 258 11.66 -1.67 8.04
CA GLY A 258 11.75 -0.97 6.75
C GLY A 258 11.39 0.53 6.78
N PHE A 259 11.38 1.16 7.95
CA PHE A 259 11.25 2.61 8.03
C PHE A 259 12.46 3.32 7.39
N VAL A 260 12.18 4.31 6.55
CA VAL A 260 13.21 5.10 5.86
C VAL A 260 13.16 6.54 6.38
N PRO A 261 14.27 7.11 6.88
CA PRO A 261 14.31 8.50 7.32
C PRO A 261 13.86 9.48 6.23
N PRO A 262 13.07 10.53 6.56
CA PRO A 262 12.48 11.43 5.57
C PRO A 262 13.48 12.08 4.60
N GLU A 263 14.70 12.38 5.05
CA GLU A 263 15.74 12.96 4.20
C GLU A 263 16.23 11.98 3.11
N LEU A 264 16.52 10.74 3.49
CA LEU A 264 16.94 9.69 2.55
C LEU A 264 15.80 9.35 1.60
N LEU A 265 14.58 9.22 2.13
CA LEU A 265 13.39 8.99 1.32
C LEU A 265 13.19 10.11 0.28
N SER A 266 13.41 11.37 0.67
CA SER A 266 13.33 12.51 -0.24
C SER A 266 14.33 12.42 -1.40
N ASP A 267 15.53 11.91 -1.15
CA ASP A 267 16.53 11.69 -2.19
C ASP A 267 16.11 10.57 -3.14
N THR A 268 15.73 9.40 -2.61
CA THR A 268 15.23 8.28 -3.40
C THR A 268 14.09 8.71 -4.31
N VAL A 269 13.10 9.41 -3.75
CA VAL A 269 11.94 9.91 -4.51
C VAL A 269 12.36 10.91 -5.59
N ARG A 270 13.31 11.81 -5.32
CA ARG A 270 13.82 12.76 -6.33
C ARG A 270 14.48 12.03 -7.50
N VAL A 271 15.34 11.05 -7.21
CA VAL A 271 16.00 10.24 -8.25
C VAL A 271 14.97 9.43 -9.05
N LEU A 272 14.02 8.77 -8.39
CA LEU A 272 12.97 8.00 -9.07
C LEU A 272 12.11 8.86 -9.99
N ARG A 273 11.72 10.05 -9.53
CA ARG A 273 10.96 11.01 -10.35
C ARG A 273 11.73 11.42 -11.60
N ALA A 274 13.03 11.66 -11.49
CA ALA A 274 13.87 12.04 -12.62
C ALA A 274 14.11 10.88 -13.61
N ARG A 275 14.30 9.65 -13.10
CA ARG A 275 14.54 8.45 -13.94
C ARG A 275 13.30 7.92 -14.63
N HIS A 276 12.13 8.03 -13.99
CA HIS A 276 10.89 7.45 -14.48
C HIS A 276 9.85 8.55 -14.76
N PRO A 277 9.83 9.11 -15.97
CA PRO A 277 8.76 10.02 -16.39
C PRO A 277 7.40 9.36 -16.20
N GLY A 278 6.59 9.92 -15.30
CA GLY A 278 5.32 9.31 -14.89
C GLY A 278 5.39 8.49 -13.62
N PHE A 279 6.43 8.62 -12.79
CA PHE A 279 6.46 8.09 -11.41
C PHE A 279 5.09 8.24 -10.73
N GLY A 280 4.53 7.12 -10.25
CA GLY A 280 3.14 7.03 -9.83
C GLY A 280 2.83 7.80 -8.54
N GLY A 281 3.81 7.92 -7.64
CA GLY A 281 3.68 8.66 -6.39
C GLY A 281 4.27 7.94 -5.19
N VAL A 282 3.96 8.46 -4.00
CA VAL A 282 4.28 7.85 -2.70
C VAL A 282 3.00 7.71 -1.89
N MET A 283 2.86 6.61 -1.14
CA MET A 283 1.90 6.52 -0.06
C MET A 283 2.59 6.41 1.30
N GLY A 284 1.98 7.00 2.33
CA GLY A 284 2.43 6.88 3.72
C GLY A 284 1.48 6.05 4.58
N TRP A 285 2.03 5.04 5.26
CA TRP A 285 1.39 4.27 6.31
C TRP A 285 1.95 4.66 7.69
N GLU A 286 1.25 5.39 8.55
CA GLU A 286 -0.04 6.07 8.37
C GLU A 286 -0.01 7.50 8.95
N TYR A 287 -1.12 8.24 8.91
CA TYR A 287 -1.13 9.69 9.18
C TYR A 287 -0.78 10.07 10.62
N PHE A 288 -1.49 9.54 11.63
CA PHE A 288 -1.64 10.21 12.94
C PHE A 288 -0.33 10.53 13.68
N ASN A 289 0.71 9.71 13.49
CA ASN A 289 2.02 9.83 14.11
C ASN A 289 3.15 10.03 13.06
N GLY A 290 2.78 10.40 11.83
CA GLY A 290 3.72 10.55 10.74
C GLY A 290 4.80 11.58 11.07
N GLY A 291 6.06 11.18 10.99
CA GLY A 291 7.17 11.92 11.59
C GLY A 291 8.07 11.01 12.42
N VAL A 292 9.22 11.54 12.84
CA VAL A 292 10.18 10.80 13.66
C VAL A 292 10.03 11.26 15.11
N ASP A 293 9.57 10.37 15.98
CA ASP A 293 9.85 10.45 17.42
C ASP A 293 11.23 9.80 17.65
N GLY A 294 12.29 10.60 17.56
CA GLY A 294 13.67 10.17 17.77
C GLY A 294 14.52 11.34 18.24
N ASN A 295 15.46 11.08 19.16
CA ASN A 295 16.29 12.06 19.89
C ASN A 295 17.11 13.06 19.03
N ASP A 296 17.00 13.06 17.71
CA ASP A 296 17.71 13.99 16.83
C ASP A 296 16.89 15.27 16.60
N ALA A 297 17.27 16.32 17.33
CA ALA A 297 16.66 17.65 17.32
C ALA A 297 16.74 18.41 15.97
N ALA A 298 17.38 17.83 14.94
CA ALA A 298 17.59 18.49 13.65
C ALA A 298 16.40 18.35 12.66
N VAL A 299 15.55 17.32 12.81
CA VAL A 299 14.42 17.05 11.89
C VAL A 299 13.21 16.45 12.65
N ALA A 300 12.92 16.94 13.84
CA ALA A 300 11.82 16.42 14.66
C ALA A 300 10.45 16.86 14.10
N CYS A 301 9.77 15.98 13.36
CA CYS A 301 8.32 16.07 13.15
C CYS A 301 7.66 15.44 14.38
N SER A 302 6.92 16.23 15.15
CA SER A 302 6.22 15.74 16.36
C SER A 302 4.98 14.95 15.96
N SER A 303 4.60 13.94 16.75
CA SER A 303 3.29 13.29 16.67
C SER A 303 2.10 14.26 16.85
N GLU A 304 2.34 15.47 17.34
CA GLU A 304 1.36 16.57 17.38
C GLU A 304 1.21 17.32 16.04
N ARG A 305 2.15 17.11 15.10
CA ARG A 305 2.20 17.74 13.78
C ARG A 305 2.42 16.71 12.66
N PRO A 306 1.56 15.68 12.55
CA PRO A 306 1.73 14.61 11.56
C PRO A 306 1.73 15.09 10.10
N TRP A 307 1.11 16.24 9.84
CA TRP A 307 1.10 16.89 8.54
C TRP A 307 2.50 17.36 8.07
N GLU A 308 3.49 17.47 8.96
CA GLU A 308 4.85 17.89 8.60
C GLU A 308 5.54 16.86 7.70
N TRP A 309 5.37 15.56 7.98
CA TRP A 309 5.86 14.49 7.12
C TRP A 309 5.26 14.60 5.70
N VAL A 310 3.94 14.82 5.63
CA VAL A 310 3.20 14.95 4.37
C VAL A 310 3.66 16.18 3.60
N LYS A 311 3.87 17.31 4.29
CA LYS A 311 4.38 18.56 3.70
C LYS A 311 5.81 18.41 3.18
N LEU A 312 6.67 17.72 3.93
CA LEU A 312 8.04 17.45 3.54
C LEU A 312 8.09 16.68 2.22
N LEU A 313 7.38 15.56 2.12
CA LEU A 313 7.31 14.81 0.86
C LEU A 313 6.54 15.54 -0.23
N GLY A 314 5.49 16.27 0.10
CA GLY A 314 4.77 17.12 -0.84
C GLY A 314 5.68 18.13 -1.55
N ASN A 315 6.63 18.71 -0.81
CA ASN A 315 7.63 19.61 -1.37
C ASN A 315 8.61 18.95 -2.36
N VAL A 316 8.77 17.63 -2.29
CA VAL A 316 9.59 16.84 -3.22
C VAL A 316 8.74 16.38 -4.40
N ILE A 317 7.60 15.75 -4.13
CA ILE A 317 6.79 15.03 -5.11
C ILE A 317 5.98 15.98 -5.98
N ARG A 318 5.44 17.04 -5.38
CA ARG A 318 4.41 17.92 -5.97
C ARG A 318 5.01 19.23 -6.50
N LYS A 319 6.27 19.23 -6.93
CA LYS A 319 6.90 20.32 -7.70
C LYS A 319 7.27 19.83 -9.09
N ARG A 320 7.53 20.73 -10.05
CA ARG A 320 8.10 20.30 -11.33
C ARG A 320 9.52 19.79 -11.10
N ILE A 321 9.90 18.72 -11.80
CA ILE A 321 11.28 18.22 -11.80
C ILE A 321 12.14 19.27 -12.52
N ALA A 322 13.18 19.76 -11.87
CA ALA A 322 14.18 20.62 -12.50
C ALA A 322 15.24 19.78 -13.24
N GLU A 323 15.89 20.37 -14.24
CA GLU A 323 17.03 19.74 -14.92
C GLU A 323 18.14 19.42 -13.90
N GLY A 324 18.70 18.21 -13.95
CA GLY A 324 19.75 17.76 -13.04
C GLY A 324 19.28 17.23 -11.67
N GLU A 325 17.98 17.15 -11.38
CA GLU A 325 17.47 16.59 -10.11
C GLU A 325 17.92 15.14 -9.85
N ALA A 326 18.19 14.36 -10.91
CA ALA A 326 18.70 13.01 -10.79
C ALA A 326 20.06 12.95 -10.07
N ASP A 327 20.91 13.97 -10.21
CA ASP A 327 22.26 13.99 -9.64
C ASP A 327 22.32 14.56 -8.21
N ALA A 328 21.17 15.02 -7.68
CA ALA A 328 21.04 15.62 -6.35
C ALA A 328 20.68 14.61 -5.24
N GLY A 329 20.74 13.29 -5.54
CA GLY A 329 20.31 12.21 -4.65
C GLY A 329 21.29 11.83 -3.53
N ARG A 330 22.30 12.65 -3.25
CA ARG A 330 23.33 12.42 -2.20
C ARG A 330 23.91 11.00 -2.19
N GLY A 331 24.10 10.39 -3.36
CA GLY A 331 24.65 9.04 -3.53
C GLY A 331 23.63 7.98 -3.95
N VAL A 332 22.33 8.24 -3.82
CA VAL A 332 21.24 7.34 -4.25
C VAL A 332 21.20 7.23 -5.79
N GLU A 333 21.70 8.24 -6.49
CA GLU A 333 21.78 8.28 -7.94
C GLU A 333 22.82 7.33 -8.55
N ARG A 334 23.73 6.80 -7.75
CA ARG A 334 24.82 5.95 -8.24
C ARG A 334 24.25 4.61 -8.73
N PRO A 335 24.67 4.12 -9.91
CA PRO A 335 24.30 2.79 -10.35
C PRO A 335 24.80 1.76 -9.34
N PRO A 336 24.05 0.65 -9.13
CA PRO A 336 24.42 -0.35 -8.13
C PRO A 336 25.82 -0.87 -8.42
N GLN A 337 26.72 -0.77 -7.43
CA GLN A 337 28.09 -1.30 -7.54
C GLN A 337 28.12 -2.83 -7.64
N ARG A 338 27.01 -3.51 -7.32
CA ARG A 338 26.87 -4.95 -7.46
C ARG A 338 26.15 -5.30 -8.76
N VAL A 339 26.87 -5.99 -9.64
CA VAL A 339 26.27 -6.85 -10.67
C VAL A 339 25.76 -8.10 -9.94
N GLY A 340 24.51 -8.09 -9.49
CA GLY A 340 23.88 -9.26 -8.87
C GLY A 340 22.78 -8.91 -7.88
N GLY A 341 21.57 -9.43 -8.13
CA GLY A 341 20.43 -9.50 -7.22
C GLY A 341 19.85 -8.17 -6.70
N LEU A 342 18.58 -8.19 -6.31
CA LEU A 342 18.02 -7.13 -5.48
C LEU A 342 18.60 -7.25 -4.06
N PRO A 343 18.99 -6.15 -3.40
CA PRO A 343 19.40 -6.19 -2.01
C PRO A 343 18.24 -6.68 -1.15
N ALA A 344 18.55 -7.56 -0.18
CA ALA A 344 17.56 -7.98 0.80
C ALA A 344 17.09 -6.76 1.61
N PRO A 345 15.78 -6.61 1.89
CA PRO A 345 15.29 -5.52 2.71
C PRO A 345 15.93 -5.54 4.10
N ALA A 346 16.31 -4.36 4.59
CA ALA A 346 16.83 -4.18 5.92
C ALA A 346 15.75 -4.49 6.96
N VAL A 347 16.13 -5.24 7.99
CA VAL A 347 15.28 -5.63 9.12
C VAL A 347 16.04 -5.38 10.41
N PRO A 348 15.36 -5.04 11.52
CA PRO A 348 16.02 -4.74 12.80
C PRO A 348 16.53 -6.00 13.51
N TRP A 349 16.14 -7.19 13.02
CA TRP A 349 16.46 -8.47 13.64
C TRP A 349 17.88 -8.94 13.26
N PRO A 350 18.65 -9.50 14.21
CA PRO A 350 19.93 -10.12 13.92
C PRO A 350 19.80 -11.16 12.80
N GLY A 351 20.78 -11.19 11.89
CA GLY A 351 20.77 -12.16 10.79
C GLY A 351 20.68 -13.60 11.27
N GLU A 352 21.32 -13.91 12.39
CA GLU A 352 21.24 -15.23 13.04
C GLU A 352 19.83 -15.63 13.47
N ASP A 353 18.98 -14.68 13.86
CA ASP A 353 17.62 -14.96 14.31
C ASP A 353 16.70 -15.26 13.14
N VAL A 354 16.89 -14.56 12.01
CA VAL A 354 16.23 -14.89 10.76
C VAL A 354 16.67 -16.28 10.29
N GLU A 355 17.96 -16.58 10.32
CA GLU A 355 18.50 -17.87 9.88
C GLU A 355 18.03 -19.05 10.75
N LYS A 356 17.84 -18.86 12.06
CA LYS A 356 17.25 -19.89 12.94
C LYS A 356 15.89 -20.37 12.41
N LEU A 357 15.02 -19.45 11.99
CA LEU A 357 13.71 -19.78 11.43
C LEU A 357 13.82 -20.36 10.01
N VAL A 358 14.76 -19.87 9.19
CA VAL A 358 14.99 -20.41 7.84
C VAL A 358 15.47 -21.86 7.89
N VAL A 359 16.35 -22.20 8.84
CA VAL A 359 16.83 -23.59 9.05
C VAL A 359 15.69 -24.53 9.48
N LEU A 360 14.62 -24.01 10.09
CA LEU A 360 13.41 -24.79 10.39
C LEU A 360 12.54 -25.06 9.14
N GLY A 361 12.92 -24.54 7.97
CA GLY A 361 12.25 -24.78 6.69
C GLY A 361 11.34 -23.64 6.22
N PHE A 362 11.27 -22.52 6.95
CA PHE A 362 10.45 -21.38 6.58
C PHE A 362 11.18 -20.47 5.58
N GLY A 363 10.42 -19.84 4.67
CA GLY A 363 11.00 -18.84 3.76
C GLY A 363 11.48 -17.62 4.55
N ARG A 364 12.54 -16.94 4.07
CA ARG A 364 13.08 -15.73 4.72
C ARG A 364 12.00 -14.67 4.97
N GLN A 365 11.08 -14.47 4.02
CA GLN A 365 9.99 -13.51 4.17
C GLN A 365 9.03 -13.90 5.30
N GLN A 366 8.70 -15.19 5.43
CA GLN A 366 7.86 -15.69 6.52
C GLN A 366 8.57 -15.53 7.87
N ALA A 367 9.86 -15.85 7.94
CA ALA A 367 10.69 -15.65 9.12
C ALA A 367 10.71 -14.18 9.57
N VAL A 368 10.96 -13.26 8.64
CA VAL A 368 10.95 -11.82 8.92
C VAL A 368 9.57 -11.33 9.35
N ALA A 369 8.50 -11.77 8.68
CA ALA A 369 7.13 -11.40 9.05
C ALA A 369 6.77 -11.89 10.46
N ALA A 370 7.17 -13.11 10.82
CA ALA A 370 6.96 -13.66 12.16
C ALA A 370 7.75 -12.88 13.21
N LEU A 371 9.03 -12.57 12.96
CA LEU A 371 9.85 -11.74 13.87
C LEU A 371 9.29 -10.32 14.01
N ASN A 372 8.80 -9.73 12.92
CA ASN A 372 8.10 -8.45 12.95
C ASN A 372 6.87 -8.48 13.86
N ALA A 373 6.11 -9.59 13.83
CA ALA A 373 4.90 -9.75 14.64
C ALA A 373 5.19 -10.04 16.12
N THR A 374 6.39 -10.52 16.46
CA THR A 374 6.75 -10.96 17.81
C THR A 374 7.83 -10.10 18.47
N ASP A 375 8.12 -8.93 17.89
CA ASP A 375 9.17 -8.01 18.35
C ASP A 375 10.54 -8.72 18.49
N GLY A 376 10.87 -9.55 17.51
CA GLY A 376 12.13 -10.29 17.45
C GLY A 376 12.19 -11.54 18.32
N ASN A 377 11.11 -11.91 19.02
CA ASN A 377 11.09 -13.14 19.80
C ASN A 377 11.04 -14.38 18.88
N VAL A 378 12.18 -15.05 18.73
CA VAL A 378 12.36 -16.21 17.85
C VAL A 378 11.48 -17.40 18.24
N GLU A 379 11.31 -17.66 19.55
CA GLU A 379 10.52 -18.81 20.02
C GLU A 379 9.03 -18.60 19.71
N VAL A 380 8.51 -17.40 19.99
CA VAL A 380 7.11 -17.05 19.66
C VAL A 380 6.93 -16.99 18.14
N ALA A 381 7.92 -16.47 17.40
CA ALA A 381 7.88 -16.42 15.94
C ALA A 381 7.83 -17.83 15.32
N ALA A 382 8.62 -18.77 15.84
CA ALA A 382 8.56 -20.17 15.42
C ALA A 382 7.18 -20.75 15.72
N GLY A 383 6.62 -20.48 16.91
CA GLY A 383 5.27 -20.89 17.28
C GLY A 383 4.22 -20.43 16.26
N LEU A 384 4.21 -19.14 15.91
CA LEU A 384 3.30 -18.56 14.91
C LEU A 384 3.43 -19.17 13.51
N LEU A 385 4.61 -19.68 13.16
CA LEU A 385 4.87 -20.27 11.84
C LEU A 385 4.44 -21.74 11.73
N PHE A 386 4.28 -22.43 12.86
CA PHE A 386 3.83 -23.83 12.90
C PHE A 386 2.31 -23.98 13.10
N GLU A 387 1.60 -22.90 13.44
CA GLU A 387 0.13 -22.80 13.47
C GLU A 387 -0.44 -22.56 12.07
#